data_AF-A8V2D3-F1
#
_entry.id   AF-A8V2D3-F1
#
_cell.length_a   1.000
_cell.length_b   1.000
_cell.length_c   1.000
_cell.angle_alpha   90.00
_cell.angle_beta   90.00
_cell.angle_gamma   90.00
#
_symmetry.space_group_name_H-M   'P 1'
#
loop_
_entity.id
_entity.type
_entity.pdbx_description
1 polymer ?
#
loop_
_entity_poly.entity_id
_entity_poly.type
_entity_poly.pdbx_seq_one_letter_code
_entity_poly.pdbx_strand_id
1 'polypeptide(L)'
;MKRLVNKNPNYTDAYILIAKSYEKLGNIKKAILILEEAYYNFPNNKNIMRQLAYLYEKSKNPYAAADIYENLAKDGTFKDILKTAKIYERLGNKEKALFYYKKALEKDDGTYKLWIEDKISKLSH
;
A
#
# COMPACT_ATOMS: atom_id res chain seq x y z
N MET A 1 18.34 18.52 -17.91
CA MET A 1 17.07 18.25 -18.63
C MET A 1 16.13 17.49 -17.69
N LYS A 2 15.31 18.20 -16.90
CA LYS A 2 14.25 17.59 -16.08
C LYS A 2 13.10 17.26 -17.04
N ARG A 3 13.03 15.99 -17.47
CA ARG A 3 11.98 15.51 -18.37
C ARG A 3 10.66 15.60 -17.61
N LEU A 4 9.85 16.60 -17.93
CA LEU A 4 8.44 16.69 -17.57
C LEU A 4 7.74 15.54 -18.32
N VAL A 5 7.84 14.32 -17.78
CA VAL A 5 7.13 13.17 -18.32
C VAL A 5 5.65 13.43 -18.07
N ASN A 6 4.97 13.75 -19.15
CA ASN A 6 3.54 13.98 -19.21
C ASN A 6 2.84 12.75 -18.61
N LYS A 7 2.29 12.91 -17.41
CA LYS A 7 1.53 11.89 -16.68
C LYS A 7 0.19 11.72 -17.40
N ASN A 8 0.15 10.98 -18.50
CA ASN A 8 -1.11 10.61 -19.13
C ASN A 8 -1.86 9.66 -18.18
N PRO A 9 -2.94 10.09 -17.49
CA PRO A 9 -3.65 9.26 -16.52
C PRO A 9 -4.17 7.98 -17.19
N ASN A 10 -4.58 8.11 -18.47
CA ASN A 10 -5.03 7.01 -19.33
C ASN A 10 -4.03 5.85 -19.44
N TYR A 11 -2.73 6.11 -19.36
CA TYR A 11 -1.72 5.06 -19.51
C TYR A 11 -1.54 4.25 -18.22
N THR A 12 -1.52 4.92 -17.06
CA THR A 12 -1.45 4.22 -15.76
C THR A 12 -2.74 3.48 -15.43
N ASP A 13 -3.89 4.01 -15.86
CA ASP A 13 -5.17 3.33 -15.70
C ASP A 13 -5.24 2.06 -16.55
N ALA A 14 -4.63 2.04 -17.75
CA ALA A 14 -4.54 0.85 -18.58
C ALA A 14 -3.76 -0.30 -17.88
N TYR A 15 -2.60 -0.01 -17.29
CA TYR A 15 -1.86 -1.01 -16.50
C TYR A 15 -2.70 -1.58 -15.36
N ILE A 16 -3.41 -0.72 -14.62
CA ILE A 16 -4.27 -1.14 -13.52
C ILE A 16 -5.43 -2.02 -14.03
N LEU A 17 -6.05 -1.66 -15.14
CA LEU A 17 -7.13 -2.43 -15.75
C LEU A 17 -6.64 -3.80 -16.23
N ILE A 18 -5.49 -3.87 -16.90
CA ILE A 18 -4.88 -5.13 -17.35
C ILE A 18 -4.57 -6.02 -16.15
N ALA A 19 -3.96 -5.46 -15.10
CA ALA A 19 -3.65 -6.21 -13.89
C ALA A 19 -4.91 -6.75 -13.20
N LYS A 20 -5.95 -5.92 -13.06
CA LYS A 20 -7.26 -6.36 -12.52
C LYS A 20 -7.91 -7.44 -13.36
N SER A 21 -7.77 -7.39 -14.69
CA SER A 21 -8.27 -8.44 -15.58
C SER A 21 -7.54 -9.76 -15.33
N TYR A 22 -6.21 -9.75 -15.26
CA TYR A 22 -5.43 -10.95 -14.90
C TYR A 22 -5.77 -11.45 -13.49
N GLU A 23 -5.98 -10.55 -12.54
CA GLU A 23 -6.38 -10.90 -11.17
C GLU A 23 -7.74 -11.63 -11.15
N LYS A 24 -8.73 -11.12 -11.87
CA LYS A 24 -10.06 -11.74 -12.01
C LYS A 24 -10.00 -13.11 -12.68
N LEU A 25 -9.08 -13.30 -13.62
CA LEU A 25 -8.78 -14.58 -14.25
C LEU A 25 -7.97 -15.54 -13.35
N GLY A 26 -7.68 -15.15 -12.11
CA GLY A 26 -6.88 -15.94 -11.17
C GLY A 26 -5.37 -15.93 -11.45
N ASN A 27 -4.92 -15.21 -12.49
CA ASN A 27 -3.51 -15.11 -12.85
C ASN A 27 -2.80 -14.01 -12.06
N ILE A 28 -2.69 -14.21 -10.74
CA ILE A 28 -2.10 -13.24 -9.81
C ILE A 28 -0.65 -12.91 -10.19
N LYS A 29 0.13 -13.89 -10.66
CA LYS A 29 1.53 -13.68 -11.07
C LYS A 29 1.63 -12.69 -12.23
N LYS A 30 0.82 -12.84 -13.29
CA LYS A 30 0.81 -11.88 -14.40
C LYS A 30 0.32 -10.51 -13.95
N ALA A 31 -0.70 -10.46 -13.09
CA ALA A 31 -1.21 -9.20 -12.56
C ALA A 31 -0.12 -8.41 -11.79
N ILE A 32 0.70 -9.10 -10.99
CA ILE A 32 1.85 -8.50 -10.30
C ILE A 32 2.88 -7.98 -11.30
N LEU A 33 3.31 -8.80 -12.26
CA LEU A 33 4.31 -8.39 -13.27
C LEU A 33 3.91 -7.10 -14.00
N ILE A 34 2.64 -6.99 -14.40
CA ILE A 34 2.11 -5.78 -15.07
C ILE A 34 2.19 -4.56 -14.15
N LEU A 35 1.94 -4.71 -12.85
CA LEU A 35 2.02 -3.59 -11.91
C LEU A 35 3.45 -3.29 -11.45
N GLU A 36 4.36 -4.26 -11.44
CA GLU A 36 5.79 -4.03 -11.23
C GLU A 36 6.37 -3.20 -12.38
N GLU A 37 6.03 -3.54 -13.63
CA GLU A 37 6.40 -2.75 -14.81
C GLU A 37 5.83 -1.32 -14.72
N ALA A 38 4.55 -1.21 -14.34
CA ALA A 38 3.92 0.09 -14.15
C ALA A 38 4.59 0.90 -13.03
N TYR A 39 4.96 0.25 -11.92
CA TYR A 39 5.63 0.90 -10.80
C TYR A 39 7.04 1.35 -11.16
N TYR A 40 7.78 0.57 -11.95
CA TYR A 40 9.10 0.95 -12.46
C TYR A 40 9.02 2.22 -13.31
N ASN A 41 8.02 2.32 -14.20
CA ASN A 41 7.83 3.48 -15.07
C ASN A 41 7.21 4.70 -14.34
N PHE A 42 6.40 4.44 -13.31
CA PHE A 42 5.63 5.46 -12.59
C PHE A 42 5.74 5.30 -11.06
N PRO A 43 6.94 5.42 -10.47
CA PRO A 43 7.19 5.06 -9.07
C PRO A 43 6.43 5.93 -8.06
N ASN A 44 5.99 7.12 -8.45
CA ASN A 44 5.25 8.05 -7.61
C ASN A 44 3.71 7.95 -7.80
N ASN A 45 3.23 7.02 -8.63
CA ASN A 45 1.80 6.85 -8.84
C ASN A 45 1.18 6.01 -7.71
N LYS A 46 0.50 6.70 -6.78
CA LYS A 46 -0.14 6.07 -5.61
C LYS A 46 -1.21 5.02 -5.98
N ASN A 47 -1.87 5.14 -7.14
CA ASN A 47 -2.85 4.14 -7.56
C ASN A 47 -2.18 2.83 -7.96
N ILE A 48 -1.09 2.89 -8.71
CA ILE A 48 -0.27 1.72 -9.06
C ILE A 48 0.26 1.07 -7.77
N MET A 49 0.85 1.86 -6.87
CA MET A 49 1.37 1.36 -5.60
C MET A 49 0.31 0.64 -4.77
N ARG A 50 -0.90 1.20 -4.64
CA ARG A 50 -1.99 0.57 -3.87
C ARG A 50 -2.39 -0.77 -4.48
N GLN A 51 -2.51 -0.85 -5.80
CA GLN A 51 -2.87 -2.09 -6.48
C GLN A 51 -1.76 -3.13 -6.37
N LEU A 52 -0.50 -2.71 -6.50
CA LEU A 52 0.65 -3.61 -6.38
C LEU A 52 0.77 -4.17 -4.96
N ALA A 53 0.68 -3.32 -3.93
CA ALA A 53 0.69 -3.75 -2.53
C ALA A 53 -0.45 -4.72 -2.23
N TYR A 54 -1.66 -4.43 -2.72
CA TYR A 54 -2.81 -5.32 -2.58
C TYR A 54 -2.56 -6.71 -3.22
N LEU A 55 -2.00 -6.76 -4.43
CA LEU A 55 -1.69 -8.03 -5.06
C LEU A 55 -0.57 -8.79 -4.34
N TYR A 56 0.44 -8.10 -3.81
CA TYR A 56 1.46 -8.73 -2.98
C TYR A 56 0.86 -9.35 -1.72
N GLU A 57 -0.06 -8.66 -1.03
CA GLU A 57 -0.78 -9.25 0.09
C GLU A 57 -1.59 -10.48 -0.33
N LYS A 58 -2.33 -10.39 -1.44
CA LYS A 58 -3.15 -11.49 -1.96
C LYS A 58 -2.31 -12.71 -2.35
N SER A 59 -1.10 -12.47 -2.87
CA SER A 59 -0.14 -13.52 -3.25
C SER A 59 0.65 -14.11 -2.07
N LYS A 60 0.34 -13.70 -0.82
CA LYS A 60 1.08 -14.09 0.39
C LYS A 60 2.55 -13.66 0.38
N ASN A 61 2.84 -12.51 -0.24
CA ASN A 61 4.13 -11.84 -0.16
C ASN A 61 4.02 -10.57 0.71
N PRO A 62 3.90 -10.71 2.04
CA PRO A 62 3.63 -9.57 2.93
C PRO A 62 4.84 -8.62 3.06
N TYR A 63 6.06 -9.08 2.82
CA TYR A 63 7.26 -8.24 2.86
C TYR A 63 7.28 -7.25 1.69
N ALA A 64 7.08 -7.73 0.45
CA ALA A 64 6.98 -6.84 -0.71
C ALA A 64 5.79 -5.86 -0.59
N ALA A 65 4.68 -6.30 0.00
CA ALA A 65 3.57 -5.41 0.30
C ALA A 65 3.97 -4.30 1.29
N ALA A 66 4.72 -4.66 2.35
CA ALA A 66 5.16 -3.72 3.37
C ALA A 66 6.05 -2.62 2.78
N ASP A 67 7.00 -2.95 1.90
CA ASP A 67 7.88 -1.98 1.26
C ASP A 67 7.10 -0.93 0.44
N ILE A 68 6.09 -1.38 -0.32
CA ILE A 68 5.23 -0.48 -1.09
C ILE A 68 4.35 0.37 -0.17
N TYR A 69 3.80 -0.23 0.90
CA TYR A 69 2.98 0.48 1.86
C TYR A 69 3.76 1.54 2.66
N GLU A 70 5.01 1.27 3.06
CA GLU A 70 5.86 2.27 3.71
C GLU A 70 6.05 3.49 2.80
N ASN A 71 6.27 3.27 1.51
CA ASN A 71 6.43 4.36 0.56
C ASN A 71 5.10 5.13 0.38
N LEU A 72 3.96 4.43 0.33
CA LEU A 72 2.63 5.06 0.33
C LEU A 72 2.38 5.89 1.59
N ALA A 73 2.81 5.42 2.76
CA ALA A 73 2.52 6.06 4.05
C ALA A 73 3.31 7.34 4.31
N LYS A 74 4.36 7.65 3.54
CA LYS A 74 5.12 8.90 3.68
C LYS A 74 4.20 10.12 3.53
N ASP A 75 3.48 10.18 2.41
CA ASP A 75 2.52 11.25 2.07
C ASP A 75 1.11 10.70 1.81
N GLY A 76 0.79 9.57 2.44
CA GLY A 76 -0.44 8.82 2.22
C GLY A 76 -1.66 9.39 2.91
N THR A 77 -2.81 8.85 2.55
CA THR A 77 -4.07 9.05 3.26
C THR A 77 -4.06 8.28 4.58
N PHE A 78 -5.00 8.55 5.48
CA PHE A 78 -5.25 7.74 6.67
C PHE A 78 -5.29 6.23 6.34
N LYS A 79 -6.00 5.85 5.26
CA LYS A 79 -6.15 4.44 4.84
C LYS A 79 -4.81 3.79 4.45
N ASP A 80 -3.93 4.54 3.79
CA ASP A 80 -2.61 4.06 3.38
C ASP A 80 -1.72 3.81 4.62
N ILE A 81 -1.72 4.75 5.56
CA ILE A 81 -0.96 4.64 6.82
C ILE A 81 -1.51 3.47 7.66
N LEU A 82 -2.82 3.34 7.75
CA LEU A 82 -3.46 2.26 8.50
C LEU A 82 -3.15 0.87 7.90
N LYS A 83 -3.09 0.75 6.58
CA LYS A 83 -2.65 -0.50 5.92
C LYS A 83 -1.20 -0.84 6.24
N THR A 84 -0.35 0.18 6.31
CA THR A 84 1.06 0.03 6.71
C THR A 84 1.20 -0.47 8.15
N ALA A 85 0.38 0.03 9.07
CA ALA A 85 0.36 -0.48 10.45
C ALA A 85 -0.06 -1.97 10.49
N LYS A 86 -1.14 -2.32 9.78
CA LYS A 86 -1.69 -3.69 9.72
C LYS A 86 -0.72 -4.69 9.10
N ILE A 87 0.00 -4.31 8.05
CA ILE A 87 0.97 -5.21 7.41
C ILE A 87 2.13 -5.52 8.37
N TYR A 88 2.63 -4.52 9.10
CA TYR A 88 3.69 -4.74 10.09
C TYR A 88 3.23 -5.52 11.31
N GLU A 89 1.98 -5.33 11.76
CA GLU A 89 1.37 -6.17 12.79
C GLU A 89 1.35 -7.64 12.34
N ARG A 90 0.92 -7.92 11.09
CA ARG A 90 0.91 -9.28 10.54
C ARG A 90 2.31 -9.88 10.39
N LEU A 91 3.30 -9.05 10.10
CA LEU A 91 4.72 -9.43 10.02
C LEU A 91 5.37 -9.62 11.40
N GLY A 92 4.65 -9.37 12.50
CA GLY A 92 5.19 -9.45 13.86
C GLY A 92 6.15 -8.31 14.22
N ASN A 93 6.33 -7.32 13.34
CA ASN A 93 7.15 -6.15 13.62
C ASN A 93 6.34 -5.15 14.46
N LYS A 94 6.31 -5.41 15.78
CA LYS A 94 5.57 -4.59 16.75
C LYS A 94 5.99 -3.11 16.71
N GLU A 95 7.29 -2.84 16.57
CA GLU A 95 7.84 -1.48 16.58
C GLU A 95 7.29 -0.64 15.41
N LYS A 96 7.42 -1.15 14.18
CA LYS A 96 6.87 -0.46 13.00
C LYS A 96 5.35 -0.39 13.05
N ALA A 97 4.68 -1.44 13.51
CA ALA A 97 3.22 -1.43 13.67
C ALA A 97 2.77 -0.30 14.60
N LEU A 98 3.39 -0.16 15.78
CA LEU A 98 3.13 0.91 16.74
C LEU A 98 3.37 2.29 16.14
N PHE A 99 4.49 2.47 15.44
CA PHE A 99 4.82 3.73 14.78
C PHE A 99 3.72 4.15 13.79
N TYR A 100 3.32 3.25 12.88
CA TYR A 100 2.30 3.56 11.88
C TYR A 100 0.89 3.66 12.47
N TYR A 101 0.56 2.94 13.55
CA TYR A 101 -0.70 3.14 14.25
C TYR A 101 -0.82 4.53 14.87
N LYS A 102 0.25 5.01 15.52
CA LYS A 102 0.30 6.39 16.05
C LYS A 102 0.17 7.42 14.92
N LYS A 103 0.91 7.23 13.82
CA LYS A 103 0.81 8.11 12.64
C LYS A 103 -0.59 8.08 12.01
N ALA A 104 -1.28 6.94 12.03
CA ALA A 104 -2.65 6.85 11.53
C ALA A 104 -3.61 7.62 12.44
N LEU A 105 -3.43 7.55 13.76
CA LEU A 105 -4.23 8.27 14.75
C LEU A 105 -4.17 9.79 14.54
N GLU A 106 -3.00 10.33 14.21
CA GLU A 106 -2.81 11.77 13.91
C GLU A 106 -3.61 12.24 12.68
N LYS A 107 -3.94 11.34 11.75
CA LYS A 107 -4.72 11.63 10.54
C LYS A 107 -6.18 11.15 10.61
N ASP A 108 -6.59 10.55 11.72
CA ASP A 108 -7.94 10.07 11.91
C ASP A 108 -8.91 11.24 12.10
N ASP A 109 -10.12 11.14 11.54
CA ASP A 109 -11.20 12.11 11.74
C ASP A 109 -12.01 11.85 13.02
N GLY A 110 -11.55 10.93 13.87
CA GLY A 110 -12.22 10.46 15.08
C GLY A 110 -12.96 9.13 14.89
N THR A 111 -13.14 8.65 13.65
CA THR A 111 -13.90 7.42 13.36
C THR A 111 -13.22 6.17 13.92
N TYR A 112 -11.88 6.11 13.88
CA TYR A 112 -11.12 4.92 14.27
C TYR A 112 -10.33 5.10 15.57
N LYS A 113 -10.39 6.28 16.20
CA LYS A 113 -9.62 6.64 17.39
C LYS A 113 -9.56 5.55 18.45
N LEU A 114 -10.71 5.15 19.01
CA LEU A 114 -10.78 4.14 20.08
C LEU A 114 -10.18 2.79 19.66
N TRP A 115 -10.42 2.38 18.42
CA TRP A 115 -9.90 1.12 17.89
C TRP A 115 -8.38 1.17 17.69
N ILE A 116 -7.83 2.31 17.25
CA ILE A 116 -6.37 2.49 17.12
C ILE A 116 -5.71 2.55 18.50
N GLU A 117 -6.31 3.23 19.48
CA GLU A 117 -5.81 3.31 20.86
C GLU A 117 -5.74 1.91 21.52
N ASP A 118 -6.78 1.08 21.35
CA ASP A 118 -6.77 -0.32 21.80
C ASP A 118 -5.63 -1.12 21.14
N LYS A 119 -5.42 -0.94 19.83
CA LYS A 119 -4.31 -1.58 19.11
C LYS A 119 -2.94 -1.15 19.63
N ILE A 120 -2.75 0.14 19.89
CA ILE A 120 -1.49 0.68 20.44
C ILE A 120 -1.24 0.11 21.84
N SER A 121 -2.26 0.06 22.70
CA SER A 121 -2.17 -0.51 24.04
C SER A 121 -1.72 -1.97 24.00
N LYS A 122 -2.39 -2.81 23.20
CA LYS A 122 -2.06 -4.24 23.06
C LYS A 122 -0.66 -4.51 22.52
N LEU A 123 -0.16 -3.64 21.65
CA LEU A 123 1.18 -3.79 21.06
C LEU A 123 2.29 -3.26 21.97
N SER A 124 1.96 -2.43 22.96
CA SER A 124 2.90 -1.86 23.94
C SER A 124 3.14 -2.76 25.14
N HIS A 125 2.38 -3.87 25.25
CA HIS A 125 2.52 -4.93 26.24
C HIS A 125 3.08 -6.22 25.59
#